data_AF-A0A517SR52-F1
#
_entry.id   AF-A0A517SR52-F1
#
_cell.length_a   1.000
_cell.length_b   1.000
_cell.length_c   1.000
_cell.angle_alpha   90.00
_cell.angle_beta   90.00
_cell.angle_gamma   90.00
#
_symmetry.space_group_name_H-M   'P 1'
#
loop_
_entity.id
_entity.type
_entity.pdbx_description
1 polymer ?
#
loop_
_entity_poly.entity_id
_entity_poly.type
_entity_poly.pdbx_seq_one_letter_code
_entity_poly.pdbx_strand_id
1 'polypeptide(L)' 'MSTITKIELAVELAERMMKDRGYGHGACLGVSLKDGAAETWQVEFAYEGMTDRSATTDPPSIVLAVNLSSEEVRPVELM' A
#
# COMPACT_ATOMS: atom_id res chain seq x y z
N MET A 1 1.87 16.38 13.11
CA MET A 1 1.05 15.70 12.08
C MET A 1 0.19 14.66 12.77
N SER A 2 -1.12 14.68 12.57
CA SER A 2 -2.03 13.69 13.15
C SER A 2 -1.89 12.34 12.44
N THR A 3 -2.20 11.24 13.11
CA THR A 3 -2.10 9.87 12.54
C THR A 3 -2.95 9.70 11.27
N ILE A 4 -4.10 10.37 11.21
CA ILE A 4 -4.99 10.39 10.03
C ILE A 4 -4.26 10.94 8.81
N THR A 5 -3.51 12.04 8.97
CA THR A 5 -2.75 12.67 7.90
C THR A 5 -1.60 11.79 7.39
N LYS A 6 -1.03 10.94 8.27
CA LYS A 6 0.01 9.99 7.88
C LYS A 6 -0.55 8.83 7.05
N ILE A 7 -1.76 8.37 7.36
CA ILE A 7 -2.46 7.33 6.61
C ILE A 7 -2.78 7.82 5.19
N GLU A 8 -3.38 9.01 5.08
CA GLU A 8 -3.71 9.61 3.78
C GLU A 8 -2.46 9.80 2.91
N LEU A 9 -1.38 10.33 3.50
CA LEU A 9 -0.11 10.50 2.80
C LEU A 9 0.51 9.18 2.35
N ALA A 10 0.42 8.13 3.18
CA ALA A 10 0.94 6.81 2.82
C ALA A 10 0.20 6.24 1.61
N VAL A 11 -1.13 6.36 1.58
CA VAL A 11 -1.96 5.92 0.45
C VAL A 11 -1.60 6.71 -0.81
N GLU A 12 -1.54 8.03 -0.73
CA GLU A 12 -1.22 8.90 -1.87
C GLU A 12 0.15 8.56 -2.50
N LEU A 13 1.18 8.35 -1.67
CA LEU A 13 2.51 7.96 -2.14
C LEU A 13 2.49 6.59 -2.84
N ALA A 14 1.72 5.64 -2.29
CA ALA A 14 1.59 4.31 -2.87
C ALA A 14 0.88 4.34 -4.24
N GLU A 15 -0.23 5.07 -4.34
CA GLU A 15 -0.99 5.24 -5.58
C GLU A 15 -0.14 5.94 -6.65
N ARG A 16 0.60 6.99 -6.24
CA ARG A 16 1.51 7.69 -7.14
C ARG A 16 2.58 6.77 -7.70
N MET A 17 3.22 5.95 -6.85
CA MET A 17 4.23 4.99 -7.31
C MET A 17 3.64 3.97 -8.29
N MET A 18 2.46 3.43 -7.99
CA MET A 18 1.79 2.47 -8.89
C MET A 18 1.48 3.10 -10.24
N LYS A 19 0.94 4.33 -10.25
CA LYS A 19 0.67 5.09 -11.47
C LYS A 19 1.93 5.38 -12.27
N ASP A 20 3.00 5.81 -11.62
CA ASP A 20 4.29 6.12 -12.28
C ASP A 20 4.93 4.87 -12.91
N ARG A 21 4.68 3.68 -12.34
CA ARG A 21 5.12 2.40 -12.90
C ARG A 21 4.14 1.76 -13.88
N GLY A 22 2.96 2.35 -14.08
CA GLY A 22 1.91 1.83 -14.95
C GLY A 22 1.18 0.60 -14.39
N TYR A 23 1.20 0.39 -13.07
CA TYR A 23 0.41 -0.65 -12.42
C TYR A 23 -1.00 -0.15 -12.10
N GLY A 24 -2.01 -0.91 -12.53
CA GLY A 24 -3.39 -0.72 -12.10
C GLY A 24 -3.64 -1.35 -10.74
N HIS A 25 -4.45 -0.69 -9.91
CA HIS A 25 -4.90 -1.22 -8.63
C HIS A 25 -6.40 -1.01 -8.45
N GLY A 26 -6.99 -1.82 -7.58
CA GLY A 26 -8.38 -1.70 -7.15
C GLY A 26 -8.51 -0.82 -5.91
N ALA A 27 -9.53 -1.10 -5.09
CA ALA A 27 -9.76 -0.38 -3.86
C ALA A 27 -8.61 -0.55 -2.85
N CYS A 28 -8.32 0.50 -2.06
CA CYS A 28 -7.46 0.39 -0.89
C CYS A 28 -8.20 -0.43 0.20
N LEU A 29 -7.64 -1.59 0.54
CA LEU A 29 -8.22 -2.55 1.47
C LEU A 29 -7.85 -2.25 2.91
N GLY A 30 -6.67 -1.67 3.13
CA GLY A 30 -6.19 -1.39 4.47
C GLY A 30 -4.88 -0.63 4.51
N VAL A 31 -4.67 0.08 5.61
CA VAL A 31 -3.43 0.77 5.92
C VAL A 31 -3.06 0.44 7.36
N SER A 32 -1.87 -0.09 7.58
CA SER A 32 -1.38 -0.47 8.90
C SER A 32 0.05 0.02 9.09
N LEU A 33 0.44 0.32 10.34
CA LEU A 33 1.83 0.63 10.64
C LEU A 33 2.63 -0.67 10.67
N LYS A 34 3.79 -0.69 10.01
CA LYS A 34 4.69 -1.85 10.06
C LYS A 34 5.31 -1.95 11.45
N ASP A 35 5.17 -3.11 12.08
CA ASP A 35 5.73 -3.35 13.42
C ASP A 35 7.25 -3.12 13.42
N GLY A 36 7.75 -2.37 14.41
CA GLY A 36 9.16 -2.01 14.53
C GLY A 36 9.67 -0.83 13.69
N ALA A 37 8.84 -0.21 12.84
CA ALA A 37 9.22 0.98 12.07
C ALA A 37 8.16 2.09 12.22
N ALA A 38 8.44 3.06 13.10
CA ALA A 38 7.50 4.14 13.46
C ALA A 38 7.03 5.01 12.27
N GLU A 39 7.72 4.97 11.13
CA GLU A 39 7.42 5.78 9.95
C GLU A 39 7.16 4.96 8.69
N THR A 40 7.13 3.62 8.80
CA THR A 40 6.83 2.74 7.67
C THR A 40 5.41 2.20 7.78
N TRP A 41 4.60 2.47 6.77
CA TRP A 41 3.22 2.04 6.65
C TRP A 41 3.10 0.96 5.60
N GLN A 42 2.26 -0.04 5.84
CA GLN A 42 1.83 -1.00 4.86
C GLN A 42 0.48 -0.57 4.32
N VAL A 43 0.42 -0.39 3.01
CA VAL A 43 -0.80 -0.06 2.28
C VAL A 43 -1.16 -1.27 1.42
N GLU A 44 -2.37 -1.75 1.58
CA GLU A 44 -2.89 -2.90 0.86
C GLU A 44 -3.95 -2.46 -0.14
N PHE A 45 -3.81 -2.90 -1.38
CA PHE A 45 -4.74 -2.66 -2.46
C PHE A 45 -5.24 -3.96 -3.06
N ALA A 46 -6.50 -3.96 -3.49
CA ALA A 46 -7.01 -5.00 -4.37
C ALA A 46 -6.35 -4.92 -5.76
N TYR A 47 -6.45 -5.99 -6.53
CA TYR A 47 -6.08 -5.95 -7.95
C TYR A 47 -7.04 -5.08 -8.75
N GLU A 48 -6.58 -4.63 -9.93
CA GLU A 48 -7.41 -3.85 -10.85
C GLU A 48 -8.75 -4.55 -11.13
N GLY A 49 -9.85 -3.79 -10.99
CA GLY A 49 -11.21 -4.32 -11.14
C GLY A 49 -11.78 -5.08 -9.93
N MET A 50 -11.01 -5.20 -8.84
CA MET A 50 -11.46 -5.83 -7.59
C MET A 50 -11.70 -4.79 -6.48
N THR A 51 -12.70 -5.08 -5.62
CA THR A 51 -13.00 -4.30 -4.41
C THR A 51 -12.45 -4.93 -3.14
N ASP A 52 -12.05 -6.19 -3.20
CA ASP A 52 -11.63 -7.03 -2.08
C ASP A 52 -10.41 -7.88 -2.47
N ARG A 53 -9.82 -8.57 -1.48
CA ARG A 53 -8.75 -9.53 -1.70
C ARG A 53 -9.20 -10.63 -2.66
N SER A 54 -8.34 -10.99 -3.59
CA SER A 54 -8.56 -12.14 -4.46
C SER A 54 -8.42 -13.43 -3.67
N ALA A 55 -9.46 -14.28 -3.69
CA ALA A 55 -9.40 -15.61 -3.08
C ALA A 55 -8.67 -16.65 -3.96
N THR A 56 -8.38 -16.31 -5.21
CA THR A 56 -7.83 -17.23 -6.23
C THR A 56 -6.46 -16.83 -6.73
N THR A 57 -5.95 -15.66 -6.33
CA THR A 57 -4.62 -15.15 -6.71
C THR A 57 -3.69 -15.23 -5.51
N ASP A 58 -2.43 -15.58 -5.77
CA ASP A 58 -1.35 -15.56 -4.79
C ASP A 58 -0.22 -14.65 -5.30
N PRO A 59 0.06 -13.52 -4.63
CA PRO A 59 -0.60 -13.05 -3.41
C PRO A 59 -2.06 -12.63 -3.63
N PRO A 60 -2.90 -12.61 -2.58
CA PRO A 60 -4.31 -12.26 -2.69
C PRO A 60 -4.56 -10.75 -2.88
N SER A 61 -3.53 -9.92 -2.72
CA SER A 61 -3.60 -8.46 -2.82
C SER A 61 -2.22 -7.86 -3.11
N ILE A 62 -2.21 -6.59 -3.51
CA ILE A 62 -1.00 -5.79 -3.69
C ILE A 62 -0.67 -5.14 -2.35
N VAL A 63 0.44 -5.51 -1.73
CA VAL A 63 0.90 -4.90 -0.48
C VAL A 63 2.14 -4.06 -0.76
N LEU A 64 2.10 -2.78 -0.37
CA LEU A 64 3.20 -1.84 -0.50
C LEU A 64 3.65 -1.36 0.89
N ALA A 65 4.96 -1.30 1.10
CA ALA A 65 5.57 -0.64 2.24
C ALA A 65 5.97 0.78 1.84
N VAL A 66 5.41 1.78 2.53
CA VAL A 66 5.62 3.21 2.32
C VAL A 66 6.34 3.77 3.53
N ASN A 67 7.56 4.26 3.34
CA ASN A 67 8.31 4.98 4.35
C ASN A 67 8.02 6.48 4.21
N LEU A 68 7.34 7.07 5.19
CA LEU A 68 6.97 8.49 5.16
C LEU A 68 8.16 9.43 5.39
N SER A 69 9.25 8.97 6.02
CA SER A 69 10.43 9.81 6.25
C SER A 69 11.27 9.97 4.99
N SER A 70 11.37 8.91 4.19
CA SER A 70 12.19 8.87 2.97
C SER A 70 11.37 8.92 1.68
N GLU A 71 10.04 8.97 1.79
CA GLU A 71 9.08 8.86 0.67
C GLU A 71 9.30 7.63 -0.21
N GLU A 72 9.87 6.57 0.37
CA GLU A 72 10.23 5.38 -0.38
C GLU A 72 9.09 4.38 -0.36
N VAL A 73 8.69 3.88 -1.53
CA VAL A 73 7.64 2.88 -1.68
C VAL A 73 8.21 1.60 -2.28
N ARG A 74 8.05 0.48 -1.60
CA ARG A 74 8.50 -0.85 -2.05
C ARG A 74 7.35 -1.86 -2.01
N PRO A 75 7.22 -2.75 -3.00
CA PRO A 75 6.34 -3.89 -2.87
C PRO A 75 6.81 -4.79 -1.74
N VAL A 76 5.86 -5.28 -0.92
CA VAL A 76 6.10 -6.34 0.05
C VAL A 76 5.87 -7.65 -0.68
N GLU A 77 6.94 -8.41 -0.89
CA GLU A 77 6.82 -9.79 -1.35
C GLU A 77 6.17 -10.59 -0.22
N LEU A 78 4.89 -10.94 -0.39
CA LEU A 78 4.22 -11.94 0.42
C LEU A 78 4.72 -13.29 -0.07
N MET A 79 5.65 -13.90 0.67
CA MET A 79 6.11 -15.28 0.48
C MET A 79 5.13 -16.29 1.05
#